data_AF-A0A9X2ZFT5-F1
#
_entry.id   AF-A0A9X2ZFT5-F1
#
_cell.length_a   1.000
_cell.length_b   1.000
_cell.length_c   1.000
_cell.angle_alpha   90.00
_cell.angle_beta   90.00
_cell.angle_gamma   90.00
#
_symmetry.space_group_name_H-M   'P 1'
#
loop_
_entity.id
_entity.type
_entity.pdbx_description
1 polymer ?
#
loop_
_entity_poly.entity_id
_entity_poly.type
_entity_poly.pdbx_seq_one_letter_code
_entity_poly.pdbx_strand_id
1 'polypeptide(L)'
;PSGNEIHLDEKNKNMNFTSPETVTFNCKNFIINASEGITYNAGTDIVIIADRNITQRAENDINISAAGNINEHSNNRAEIIDKNFKRNSDISNEVASEVTIFSHTENMTLQSGKEIKLNSTEKTNFF
;
A
#
# COMPACT_ATOMS: atom_id res chain seq x y z
N PRO A 1 -31.63 19.05 -22.99
CA PRO A 1 -31.43 17.70 -22.41
C PRO A 1 -30.28 17.73 -21.41
N SER A 2 -30.60 17.59 -20.12
CA SER A 2 -29.61 17.44 -19.04
C SER A 2 -28.87 16.12 -19.25
N GLY A 3 -27.57 16.14 -19.52
CA GLY A 3 -26.75 14.99 -19.94
C GLY A 3 -26.58 13.84 -18.94
N ASN A 4 -27.46 13.72 -17.95
CA ASN A 4 -27.50 12.59 -17.02
C ASN A 4 -28.28 11.43 -17.67
N GLU A 5 -27.71 10.23 -17.67
CA GLU A 5 -28.32 9.05 -18.29
C GLU A 5 -28.13 7.80 -17.42
N ILE A 6 -29.18 6.99 -17.32
CA ILE A 6 -29.11 5.60 -16.90
C ILE A 6 -29.55 4.74 -18.08
N HIS A 7 -28.65 3.90 -18.57
CA HIS A 7 -28.89 3.03 -19.71
C HIS A 7 -28.88 1.57 -19.27
N LEU A 8 -29.97 0.84 -19.52
CA LEU A 8 -30.11 -0.59 -19.24
C LEU A 8 -30.18 -1.33 -20.57
N ASP A 9 -29.13 -2.08 -20.90
CA ASP A 9 -29.03 -2.83 -22.15
C ASP A 9 -29.18 -4.32 -21.89
N GLU A 10 -30.40 -4.83 -22.04
CA GLU A 10 -30.72 -6.26 -21.89
C GLU A 10 -30.08 -7.13 -22.98
N LYS A 11 -29.82 -6.56 -24.17
CA LYS A 11 -29.23 -7.31 -25.29
C LYS A 11 -27.77 -7.62 -25.02
N ASN A 12 -27.01 -6.62 -24.55
CA ASN A 12 -25.59 -6.77 -24.21
C ASN A 12 -25.35 -7.04 -22.71
N LYS A 13 -26.42 -7.09 -21.91
CA LYS A 13 -26.44 -7.37 -20.47
C LYS A 13 -25.55 -6.43 -19.65
N ASN A 14 -25.65 -5.13 -19.91
CA ASN A 14 -24.90 -4.11 -19.17
C ASN A 14 -25.80 -2.97 -18.68
N MET A 15 -25.29 -2.23 -17.69
CA MET A 15 -25.90 -1.01 -17.19
C MET A 15 -24.82 0.08 -17.20
N ASN A 16 -25.17 1.27 -17.71
CA ASN A 16 -24.31 2.45 -17.67
C ASN A 16 -25.01 3.57 -16.89
N PHE A 17 -24.24 4.27 -16.06
CA PHE A 17 -24.69 5.44 -15.31
C PHE A 17 -23.73 6.59 -15.56
N THR A 18 -24.21 7.68 -16.17
CA THR A 18 -23.37 8.80 -16.61
C THR A 18 -23.94 10.12 -16.12
N SER A 19 -23.07 11.00 -15.62
CA SER A 19 -23.36 12.42 -15.38
C SER A 19 -22.14 13.26 -15.82
N PRO A 20 -22.34 14.40 -16.51
CA PRO A 20 -21.25 15.28 -16.91
C PRO A 20 -20.63 16.06 -15.74
N GLU A 21 -21.28 16.06 -14.57
CA GLU A 21 -20.78 16.74 -13.37
C GLU A 21 -20.59 15.75 -12.22
N THR A 22 -21.52 15.69 -11.26
CA THR A 22 -21.31 14.98 -9.98
C THR A 22 -22.26 13.80 -9.82
N VAL A 23 -21.71 12.68 -9.34
CA VAL A 23 -22.45 11.50 -8.89
C VAL A 23 -22.16 11.26 -7.41
N THR A 24 -23.20 11.20 -6.58
CA THR A 24 -23.07 11.00 -5.13
C THR A 24 -23.94 9.83 -4.66
N PHE A 25 -23.36 8.91 -3.88
CA PHE A 25 -24.07 7.80 -3.24
C PHE A 25 -24.12 8.00 -1.72
N ASN A 26 -25.29 8.35 -1.19
CA ASN A 26 -25.52 8.45 0.25
C ASN A 26 -26.27 7.21 0.74
N CYS A 27 -25.60 6.32 1.45
CA CYS A 27 -26.20 5.07 1.91
C CYS A 27 -25.60 4.60 3.23
N LYS A 28 -26.33 3.73 3.95
CA LYS A 28 -25.84 3.11 5.19
C LYS A 28 -24.74 2.07 4.93
N ASN A 29 -24.92 1.26 3.88
CA ASN A 29 -23.97 0.25 3.42
C ASN A 29 -23.85 0.35 1.90
N PHE A 30 -22.62 0.35 1.39
CA PHE A 30 -22.34 0.24 -0.04
C PHE A 30 -21.54 -1.05 -0.28
N ILE A 31 -22.06 -1.95 -1.10
CA ILE A 31 -21.47 -3.27 -1.34
C ILE A 31 -21.29 -3.43 -2.86
N ILE A 32 -20.07 -3.68 -3.29
CA ILE A 32 -19.73 -3.98 -4.70
C ILE A 32 -19.15 -5.39 -4.75
N ASN A 33 -19.81 -6.27 -5.49
CA ASN A 33 -19.32 -7.62 -5.76
C ASN A 33 -19.17 -7.78 -7.28
N ALA A 34 -17.97 -8.14 -7.73
CA ALA A 34 -17.68 -8.46 -9.12
C ALA A 34 -16.93 -9.78 -9.18
N SER A 35 -17.26 -10.66 -10.13
CA SER A 35 -16.62 -11.97 -10.29
C SER A 35 -15.26 -11.91 -10.98
N GLU A 36 -15.02 -10.85 -11.76
CA GLU A 36 -13.79 -10.70 -12.56
C GLU A 36 -12.90 -9.56 -12.04
N GLY A 37 -13.46 -8.36 -11.84
CA GLY A 37 -12.68 -7.23 -11.32
C GLY A 37 -13.48 -5.95 -11.14
N ILE A 38 -12.84 -4.98 -10.49
CA ILE A 38 -13.34 -3.61 -10.31
C ILE A 38 -12.18 -2.66 -10.65
N THR A 39 -12.45 -1.66 -11.47
CA THR A 39 -11.47 -0.64 -11.87
C THR A 39 -11.93 0.73 -11.41
N TYR A 40 -11.05 1.47 -10.74
CA TYR A 40 -11.24 2.88 -10.41
C TYR A 40 -10.23 3.71 -11.22
N ASN A 41 -10.71 4.71 -11.93
CA ASN A 41 -9.88 5.64 -12.67
C ASN A 41 -10.36 7.06 -12.41
N ALA A 42 -9.45 7.94 -11.96
CA ALA A 42 -9.75 9.33 -11.66
C ALA A 42 -8.76 10.24 -12.40
N GLY A 43 -9.22 11.40 -12.86
CA GLY A 43 -8.36 12.36 -13.56
C GLY A 43 -7.36 13.09 -12.65
N THR A 44 -7.62 13.12 -11.34
CA THR A 44 -6.84 13.91 -10.37
C THR A 44 -6.45 13.07 -9.16
N ASP A 45 -7.43 12.66 -8.35
CA ASP A 45 -7.18 11.98 -7.08
C ASP A 45 -8.27 10.95 -6.75
N ILE A 46 -7.88 9.96 -5.94
CA ILE A 46 -8.76 9.03 -5.26
C ILE A 46 -8.47 9.16 -3.77
N VAL A 47 -9.49 9.54 -2.99
CA VAL A 47 -9.38 9.69 -1.53
C VAL A 47 -10.20 8.61 -0.85
N ILE A 48 -9.54 7.79 -0.01
CA ILE A 48 -10.18 6.72 0.77
C ILE A 48 -10.05 7.07 2.25
N ILE A 49 -11.19 7.30 2.91
CA ILE A 49 -11.27 7.67 4.32
C ILE A 49 -12.25 6.73 5.01
N ALA A 50 -11.85 6.18 6.16
CA ALA A 50 -12.73 5.42 7.05
C ALA A 50 -12.44 5.82 8.50
N ASP A 51 -13.49 6.01 9.31
CA ASP A 51 -13.36 6.45 10.70
C ASP A 51 -12.65 5.43 11.60
N ARG A 52 -12.63 4.15 11.20
CA ARG A 52 -12.06 3.06 11.99
C ARG A 52 -10.98 2.31 11.24
N ASN A 53 -11.37 1.52 10.24
CA ASN A 53 -10.48 0.56 9.60
C ASN A 53 -10.66 0.55 8.09
N ILE A 54 -9.53 0.34 7.39
CA ILE A 54 -9.49 -0.10 5.99
C ILE A 54 -8.79 -1.46 5.98
N THR A 55 -9.38 -2.45 5.32
CA THR A 55 -8.78 -3.79 5.17
C THR A 55 -8.59 -4.07 3.68
N GLN A 56 -7.37 -4.40 3.29
CA GLN A 56 -7.00 -4.78 1.92
C GLN A 56 -6.42 -6.19 1.95
N ARG A 57 -6.97 -7.10 1.15
CA ARG A 57 -6.49 -8.47 1.00
C ARG A 57 -6.51 -8.84 -0.47
N ALA A 58 -5.38 -9.30 -0.98
CA ALA A 58 -5.28 -10.00 -2.26
C ALA A 58 -4.77 -11.42 -2.00
N GLU A 59 -5.17 -12.37 -2.84
CA GLU A 59 -4.70 -13.76 -2.71
C GLU A 59 -3.32 -13.97 -3.31
N ASN A 60 -2.98 -13.20 -4.35
CA ASN A 60 -1.68 -13.27 -5.01
C ASN A 60 -0.84 -12.04 -4.67
N ASP A 61 -1.17 -10.89 -5.26
CA ASP A 61 -0.29 -9.71 -5.20
C ASP A 61 -1.06 -8.43 -4.86
N ILE A 62 -0.41 -7.55 -4.10
CA ILE A 62 -0.75 -6.13 -4.00
C ILE A 62 0.42 -5.37 -4.62
N ASN A 63 0.15 -4.60 -5.68
CA ASN A 63 1.15 -3.74 -6.30
C ASN A 63 0.82 -2.27 -5.99
N ILE A 64 1.77 -1.57 -5.38
CA ILE A 64 1.67 -0.14 -5.09
C ILE A 64 2.84 0.55 -5.78
N SER A 65 2.55 1.50 -6.64
CA SER A 65 3.55 2.30 -7.34
C SER A 65 3.13 3.77 -7.32
N ALA A 66 4.11 4.64 -7.14
CA ALA A 66 3.95 6.08 -7.23
C ALA A 66 5.19 6.65 -7.94
N ALA A 67 4.97 7.54 -8.91
CA ALA A 67 6.08 8.28 -9.52
C ALA A 67 6.69 9.32 -8.56
N GLY A 68 5.88 9.81 -7.61
CA GLY A 68 6.31 10.65 -6.51
C GLY A 68 6.62 9.84 -5.26
N ASN A 69 6.06 10.26 -4.12
CA ASN A 69 6.34 9.66 -2.82
C ASN A 69 5.22 8.73 -2.35
N ILE A 70 5.60 7.67 -1.63
CA ILE A 70 4.69 6.92 -0.76
C ILE A 70 5.01 7.36 0.68
N ASN A 71 4.01 7.88 1.38
CA ASN A 71 4.13 8.30 2.78
C ASN A 71 3.23 7.43 3.63
N GLU A 72 3.79 6.79 4.66
CA GLU A 72 3.06 5.94 5.59
C GLU A 72 3.32 6.44 7.01
N HIS A 73 2.25 6.69 7.76
CA HIS A 73 2.33 7.16 9.14
C HIS A 73 1.36 6.35 10.00
N SER A 74 1.87 5.78 11.09
CA SER A 74 1.10 4.95 12.00
C SER A 74 1.76 4.96 13.37
N ASN A 75 0.98 4.74 14.43
CA ASN A 75 1.53 4.57 15.76
C ASN A 75 2.33 3.26 15.89
N ASN A 76 1.87 2.20 15.20
CA ASN A 76 2.50 0.89 15.17
C ASN A 76 2.46 0.33 13.75
N ARG A 77 3.58 -0.25 13.30
CA ARG A 77 3.68 -0.97 12.01
C ARG A 77 4.30 -2.35 12.26
N ALA A 78 3.69 -3.38 11.71
CA ALA A 78 4.22 -4.74 11.73
C ALA A 78 4.30 -5.28 10.29
N GLU A 79 5.47 -5.75 9.90
CA GLU A 79 5.70 -6.38 8.60
C GLU A 79 6.13 -7.83 8.85
N ILE A 80 5.32 -8.78 8.38
CA ILE A 80 5.58 -10.22 8.52
C ILE A 80 5.78 -10.77 7.11
N ILE A 81 6.96 -11.33 6.86
CA ILE A 81 7.36 -11.84 5.55
C ILE A 81 7.85 -13.27 5.71
N ASP A 82 7.15 -14.22 5.07
CA ASP A 82 7.49 -15.65 5.18
C ASP A 82 8.71 -16.06 4.36
N LYS A 83 9.02 -15.30 3.32
CA LYS A 83 10.09 -15.62 2.36
C LYS A 83 11.15 -14.51 2.34
N ASN A 84 11.03 -13.59 1.40
CA ASN A 84 12.11 -12.65 1.11
C ASN A 84 11.67 -11.20 1.31
N PHE A 85 12.42 -10.45 2.11
CA PHE A 85 12.30 -9.00 2.23
C PHE A 85 13.41 -8.33 1.44
N LYS A 86 13.06 -7.55 0.40
CA LYS A 86 14.02 -6.85 -0.45
C LYS A 86 13.74 -5.36 -0.45
N ARG A 87 14.71 -4.57 0.00
CA ARG A 87 14.72 -3.11 -0.11
C ARG A 87 15.88 -2.70 -1.02
N ASN A 88 15.61 -1.89 -2.04
CA ASN A 88 16.62 -1.31 -2.91
C ASN A 88 16.37 0.19 -3.01
N SER A 89 17.41 0.98 -2.76
CA SER A 89 17.32 2.43 -2.65
C SER A 89 18.72 3.03 -2.76
N ASP A 90 18.82 4.25 -3.29
CA ASP A 90 20.07 5.00 -3.27
C ASP A 90 20.50 5.37 -1.84
N ILE A 91 19.53 5.74 -1.00
CA ILE A 91 19.73 6.06 0.42
C ILE A 91 18.63 5.35 1.24
N SER A 92 19.04 4.57 2.24
CA SER A 92 18.14 3.95 3.23
C SER A 92 18.53 4.44 4.62
N ASN A 93 17.63 5.14 5.29
CA ASN A 93 17.79 5.58 6.67
C ASN A 93 16.84 4.80 7.58
N GLU A 94 17.36 4.33 8.70
CA GLU A 94 16.57 3.76 9.79
C GLU A 94 16.96 4.49 11.07
N VAL A 95 15.98 5.11 11.72
CA VAL A 95 16.19 5.90 12.94
C VAL A 95 15.16 5.42 13.95
N ALA A 96 15.65 4.78 15.01
CA ALA A 96 14.83 4.28 16.10
C ALA A 96 15.58 4.40 17.42
N SER A 97 14.85 4.41 18.54
CA SER A 97 15.46 4.38 19.88
C SER A 97 16.14 3.03 20.16
N GLU A 98 15.61 1.95 19.61
CA GLU A 98 16.17 0.60 19.72
C GLU A 98 15.97 -0.13 18.39
N VAL A 99 16.99 -0.86 17.95
CA VAL A 99 16.94 -1.72 16.76
C VAL A 99 17.53 -3.09 17.12
N THR A 100 16.78 -4.16 16.84
CA THR A 100 17.24 -5.53 17.03
C THR A 100 17.23 -6.25 15.68
N ILE A 101 18.39 -6.76 15.25
CA ILE A 101 18.53 -7.54 14.03
C ILE A 101 19.26 -8.82 14.38
N PHE A 102 18.68 -9.97 14.07
CA PHE A 102 19.31 -11.27 14.26
C PHE A 102 18.93 -12.20 13.12
N SER A 103 19.83 -13.12 12.80
CA SER A 103 19.54 -14.26 11.93
C SER A 103 19.48 -15.50 12.80
N HIS A 104 18.36 -16.24 12.73
CA HIS A 104 18.10 -17.33 13.68
C HIS A 104 18.79 -18.64 13.30
N THR A 105 18.73 -19.00 12.01
CA THR A 105 19.19 -20.31 11.52
C THR A 105 20.47 -20.22 10.70
N GLU A 106 20.65 -19.13 9.97
CA GLU A 106 21.72 -18.97 8.97
C GLU A 106 22.58 -17.72 9.25
N ASN A 107 23.55 -17.45 8.38
CA ASN A 107 24.52 -16.38 8.59
C ASN A 107 23.96 -14.95 8.41
N MET A 108 24.36 -14.07 9.35
CA MET A 108 24.48 -12.60 9.22
C MET A 108 25.47 -12.17 8.11
N THR A 109 25.05 -11.53 7.02
CA THR A 109 25.99 -10.85 6.09
C THR A 109 25.78 -9.34 6.07
N LEU A 110 26.80 -8.58 6.46
CA LEU A 110 26.86 -7.12 6.34
C LEU A 110 28.05 -6.74 5.45
N GLN A 111 27.77 -6.12 4.30
CA GLN A 111 28.79 -5.81 3.30
C GLN A 111 28.69 -4.35 2.86
N SER A 112 29.84 -3.69 2.69
CA SER A 112 29.95 -2.35 2.14
C SER A 112 31.07 -2.35 1.09
N GLY A 113 30.83 -1.72 -0.06
CA GLY A 113 31.87 -1.50 -1.08
C GLY A 113 32.90 -0.45 -0.67
N LYS A 114 32.69 0.25 0.45
CA LYS A 114 33.62 1.25 0.98
C LYS A 114 33.87 1.02 2.47
N GLU A 115 33.02 1.60 3.32
CA GLU A 115 33.21 1.62 4.78
C GLU A 115 31.93 1.19 5.50
N ILE A 116 32.10 0.56 6.67
CA ILE A 116 31.06 0.34 7.67
C ILE A 116 31.51 1.09 8.93
N LYS A 117 30.65 1.97 9.46
CA LYS A 117 30.91 2.70 10.72
C LYS A 117 29.96 2.21 11.81
N LEU A 118 30.53 1.68 12.88
CA LEU A 118 29.79 1.23 14.06
C LEU A 118 30.25 2.05 15.25
N ASN A 119 29.45 3.05 15.64
CA ASN A 119 29.77 3.96 16.73
C ASN A 119 28.81 3.72 17.89
N SER A 120 29.36 3.52 19.09
CA SER A 120 28.61 3.43 20.34
C SER A 120 29.23 4.40 21.34
N THR A 121 28.40 5.12 22.10
CA THR A 121 28.85 5.92 23.25
C THR A 121 29.21 5.06 24.45
N GLU A 122 28.81 3.79 24.43
CA GLU A 122 29.06 2.83 25.50
C GLU A 122 29.93 1.68 24.97
N LYS A 123 29.41 0.45 24.98
CA LYS A 123 30.14 -0.75 24.59
C LYS A 123 29.63 -1.27 23.25
N THR A 124 30.56 -1.77 22.45
CA THR A 124 30.28 -2.62 21.30
C THR A 124 30.93 -3.97 21.57
N ASN A 125 30.15 -5.06 21.53
CA ASN A 125 30.70 -6.41 21.65
C ASN A 125 30.63 -7.12 20.31
N PHE A 126 31.74 -7.73 19.89
CA PHE A 126 31.85 -8.53 18.66
C PHE A 126 32.15 -10.01 18.94
N PHE A 127 32.23 -10.41 20.21
CA PHE A 127 32.64 -11.74 20.66
C PHE A 127 31.49 -12.51 21.28
#